data_AF-A0A353BBD4-F1
#
_entry.id   AF-A0A353BBD4-F1
#
_cell.length_a   1.000
_cell.length_b   1.000
_cell.length_c   1.000
_cell.angle_alpha   90.00
_cell.angle_beta   90.00
_cell.angle_gamma   90.00
#
_symmetry.space_group_name_H-M   'P 1'
#
loop_
_entity.id
_entity.type
_entity.pdbx_description
1 polymer ?
#
loop_
_entity_poly.entity_id
_entity_poly.type
_entity_poly.pdbx_seq_one_letter_code
_entity_poly.pdbx_strand_id
1 'polypeptide(L)'
;MKDVAAKVKKFLQSERRELHVKLGVFEGFDLLKASGGIEITRALAEEMQAAGIRVSDGAPHLVEGANNRRIKIEGEPTKKVQGFRVKPSSFKDERFQSLALEINTTVFDEFGEELAILPVQVFGTTALQISGIDADIPANASEEKRQSQILTQFRTPRTTLEAPSGMDAESIIRPSQQSDFGLEVLLKSGNSLSPREARLAERRRAFIDLHRGEEYVVRLHNNANFEVAVELTIDGVNVFQLAENAALKGSKVIIAPNRTAVVPGWFRNLSESNQFKIGAYQESVAKEQMAPLADVGTITATFRA
;
A
#
# COMPACT_ATOMS: atom_id res chain seq x y z
N MET A 1 -8.10 -9.85 5.20
CA MET A 1 -9.04 -9.72 4.07
C MET A 1 -10.02 -10.90 3.96
N LYS A 2 -9.63 -12.15 4.24
CA LYS A 2 -10.54 -13.33 4.34
C LYS A 2 -11.86 -13.10 5.08
N ASP A 3 -11.80 -12.42 6.23
CA ASP A 3 -12.98 -12.12 7.03
C ASP A 3 -14.00 -11.24 6.28
N VAL A 4 -13.54 -10.33 5.42
CA VAL A 4 -14.42 -9.47 4.60
C VAL A 4 -15.21 -10.28 3.61
N ALA A 5 -14.50 -11.10 2.81
CA ALA A 5 -15.11 -11.93 1.79
C ALA A 5 -16.13 -12.89 2.40
N ALA A 6 -15.81 -13.48 3.56
CA ALA A 6 -16.73 -14.33 4.30
C ALA A 6 -17.98 -13.58 4.80
N LYS A 7 -17.81 -12.37 5.36
CA LYS A 7 -18.93 -11.53 5.83
C LYS A 7 -19.84 -11.08 4.69
N VAL A 8 -19.26 -10.59 3.59
CA VAL A 8 -20.01 -10.19 2.39
C VAL A 8 -20.76 -11.39 1.81
N LYS A 9 -20.10 -12.53 1.65
CA LYS A 9 -20.75 -13.76 1.18
C LYS A 9 -21.93 -14.15 2.06
N LYS A 10 -21.73 -14.19 3.38
CA LYS A 10 -22.78 -14.55 4.34
C LYS A 10 -23.96 -13.60 4.27
N PHE A 11 -23.70 -12.29 4.15
CA PHE A 11 -24.73 -11.27 3.97
C PHE A 11 -25.53 -11.48 2.68
N LEU A 12 -24.86 -11.61 1.53
CA LEU A 12 -25.54 -11.83 0.25
C LEU A 12 -26.38 -13.11 0.27
N GLN A 13 -25.87 -14.18 0.89
CA GLN A 13 -26.61 -15.43 1.04
C GLN A 13 -27.83 -15.30 1.95
N SER A 14 -27.74 -14.58 3.07
CA SER A 14 -28.88 -14.40 3.99
C SER A 14 -30.00 -13.59 3.34
N GLU A 15 -29.65 -12.62 2.50
CA GLU A 15 -30.58 -11.80 1.75
C GLU A 15 -31.04 -12.44 0.43
N ARG A 16 -30.61 -13.68 0.12
CA ARG A 16 -30.88 -14.40 -1.14
C ARG A 16 -30.50 -13.60 -2.39
N ARG A 17 -29.37 -12.89 -2.31
CA ARG A 17 -28.81 -12.05 -3.39
C ARG A 17 -27.76 -12.81 -4.19
N GLU A 18 -27.46 -12.29 -5.37
CA GLU A 18 -26.43 -12.86 -6.24
C GLU A 18 -25.04 -12.72 -5.60
N LEU A 19 -24.20 -13.76 -5.71
CA LEU A 19 -22.80 -13.70 -5.31
C LEU A 19 -21.96 -13.03 -6.40
N HIS A 20 -22.35 -11.81 -6.76
CA HIS A 20 -21.74 -11.02 -7.81
C HIS A 20 -21.63 -9.58 -7.32
N VAL A 21 -20.40 -9.11 -7.17
CA VAL A 21 -20.12 -7.77 -6.64
C VAL A 21 -19.16 -7.00 -7.54
N LYS A 22 -19.26 -5.68 -7.48
CA LYS A 22 -18.31 -4.71 -7.98
C LYS A 22 -17.59 -4.15 -6.77
N LEU A 23 -16.27 -4.02 -6.86
CA LEU A 23 -15.53 -3.27 -5.86
C LEU A 23 -15.46 -1.81 -6.30
N GLY A 24 -15.88 -0.91 -5.42
CA GLY A 24 -15.67 0.51 -5.60
C GLY A 24 -14.46 0.98 -4.80
N VAL A 25 -14.50 2.23 -4.36
CA VAL A 25 -13.34 2.88 -3.75
C VAL A 25 -13.11 2.36 -2.33
N PHE A 26 -11.86 2.04 -2.01
CA PHE A 26 -11.40 1.81 -0.64
C PHE A 26 -10.52 2.96 -0.21
N GLU A 27 -11.07 3.93 0.51
CA GLU A 27 -10.31 5.11 0.91
C GLU A 27 -9.33 4.78 2.04
N GLY A 28 -8.07 5.13 1.85
CA GLY A 28 -7.05 5.14 2.90
C GLY A 28 -7.40 6.12 4.02
N PHE A 29 -6.75 5.98 5.18
CA PHE A 29 -6.95 6.90 6.29
C PHE A 29 -6.38 8.28 5.90
N ASP A 30 -7.14 9.39 6.00
CA ASP A 30 -6.70 10.75 5.61
C ASP A 30 -5.31 11.13 6.16
N LEU A 31 -5.04 10.66 7.37
CA LEU A 31 -3.81 10.92 8.12
C LEU A 31 -2.59 10.18 7.54
N LEU A 32 -2.81 9.16 6.71
CA LEU A 32 -1.82 8.25 6.16
C LEU A 32 -1.40 8.62 4.72
N LYS A 33 -2.22 9.36 3.94
CA LYS A 33 -1.90 9.80 2.56
C LYS A 33 -1.21 8.69 1.75
N ALA A 34 -1.76 7.47 1.80
CA ALA A 34 -1.16 6.28 1.22
C ALA A 34 -2.08 5.74 0.11
N SER A 35 -1.50 5.22 -0.97
CA SER A 35 -2.22 4.54 -2.07
C SER A 35 -2.72 3.14 -1.69
N GLY A 36 -2.95 2.90 -0.40
CA GLY A 36 -3.34 1.59 0.13
C GLY A 36 -4.69 1.11 -0.39
N GLY A 37 -5.54 2.01 -0.90
CA GLY A 37 -6.86 1.68 -1.42
C GLY A 37 -6.85 0.66 -2.56
N ILE A 38 -5.87 0.77 -3.47
CA ILE A 38 -5.71 -0.15 -4.59
C ILE A 38 -5.31 -1.54 -4.09
N GLU A 39 -4.36 -1.60 -3.18
CA GLU A 39 -3.91 -2.86 -2.60
C GLU A 39 -5.02 -3.53 -1.77
N ILE A 40 -5.81 -2.74 -1.03
CA ILE A 40 -7.01 -3.25 -0.35
C ILE A 40 -7.99 -3.81 -1.36
N THR A 41 -8.29 -3.07 -2.42
CA THR A 41 -9.26 -3.48 -3.45
C THR A 41 -8.81 -4.77 -4.15
N ARG A 42 -7.53 -4.86 -4.52
CA ARG A 42 -6.94 -6.05 -5.15
C ARG A 42 -6.98 -7.25 -4.21
N ALA A 43 -6.46 -7.10 -2.99
CA ALA A 43 -6.47 -8.17 -2.00
C ALA A 43 -7.90 -8.61 -1.66
N LEU A 44 -8.86 -7.68 -1.65
CA LEU A 44 -10.26 -8.00 -1.45
C LEU A 44 -10.86 -8.77 -2.63
N ALA A 45 -10.55 -8.36 -3.86
CA ALA A 45 -11.01 -9.04 -5.07
C ALA A 45 -10.55 -10.51 -5.08
N GLU A 46 -9.27 -10.75 -4.81
CA GLU A 46 -8.70 -12.10 -4.74
C GLU A 46 -9.40 -12.94 -3.68
N GLU A 47 -9.61 -12.39 -2.47
CA GLU A 47 -10.27 -13.12 -1.38
C GLU A 47 -11.77 -13.34 -1.64
N MET A 48 -12.44 -12.40 -2.30
CA MET A 48 -13.84 -12.56 -2.72
C MET A 48 -13.97 -13.66 -3.77
N GLN A 49 -13.10 -13.67 -4.77
CA GLN A 49 -13.05 -14.72 -5.79
C GLN A 49 -12.74 -16.09 -5.15
N ALA A 50 -11.77 -16.15 -4.24
CA ALA A 50 -11.45 -17.36 -3.48
C ALA A 50 -12.62 -17.83 -2.62
N ALA A 51 -13.46 -16.91 -2.13
CA ALA A 51 -14.70 -17.22 -1.42
C ALA A 51 -15.86 -17.62 -2.35
N GLY A 52 -15.67 -17.61 -3.67
CA GLY A 52 -16.70 -17.93 -4.67
C GLY A 52 -17.67 -16.79 -4.96
N ILE A 53 -17.28 -15.54 -4.68
CA ILE A 53 -18.00 -14.34 -5.11
C ILE A 53 -17.41 -13.90 -6.45
N ARG A 54 -18.25 -13.73 -7.47
CA ARG A 54 -17.83 -13.15 -8.75
C ARG A 54 -17.57 -11.66 -8.57
N VAL A 55 -16.45 -11.16 -9.09
CA VAL A 55 -16.09 -9.74 -9.04
C VAL A 55 -16.01 -9.16 -10.46
N SER A 56 -16.82 -8.14 -10.77
CA SER A 56 -16.72 -7.40 -12.05
C SER A 56 -17.51 -6.08 -12.04
N ASP A 57 -17.22 -5.17 -12.97
CA ASP A 57 -17.90 -3.87 -13.08
C ASP A 57 -19.41 -3.91 -13.35
N GLY A 58 -19.92 -4.96 -14.00
CA GLY A 58 -21.35 -5.13 -14.29
C GLY A 58 -22.15 -5.82 -13.19
N ALA A 59 -21.61 -5.90 -11.96
CA ALA A 59 -22.28 -6.58 -10.86
C ALA A 59 -23.43 -5.75 -10.27
N PRO A 60 -24.49 -6.39 -9.77
CA PRO A 60 -25.66 -5.71 -9.17
C PRO A 60 -25.40 -5.15 -7.77
N HIS A 61 -24.26 -5.47 -7.16
CA HIS A 61 -23.93 -5.05 -5.80
C HIS A 61 -22.58 -4.36 -5.79
N LEU A 62 -22.52 -3.18 -5.18
CA LEU A 62 -21.30 -2.41 -5.03
C LEU A 62 -20.78 -2.60 -3.61
N VAL A 63 -19.47 -2.85 -3.48
CA VAL A 63 -18.79 -2.95 -2.20
C VAL A 63 -17.69 -1.90 -2.14
N GLU A 64 -17.83 -0.96 -1.21
CA GLU A 64 -16.86 0.12 -0.99
C GLU A 64 -16.35 0.08 0.43
N GLY A 65 -15.19 0.69 0.66
CA GLY A 65 -14.63 0.84 1.99
C GLY A 65 -14.31 2.29 2.28
N ALA A 66 -14.95 2.86 3.29
CA ALA A 66 -14.49 4.12 3.86
C ALA A 66 -13.79 3.83 5.18
N ASN A 67 -12.57 4.34 5.33
CA ASN A 67 -11.88 4.27 6.61
C ASN A 67 -12.60 5.17 7.61
N ASN A 68 -13.22 4.56 8.64
CA ASN A 68 -13.62 5.33 9.81
C ASN A 68 -12.39 5.65 10.67
N ARG A 69 -12.38 6.84 11.29
CA ARG A 69 -11.26 7.45 12.05
C ARG A 69 -10.82 6.71 13.32
N ARG A 70 -10.70 5.37 13.30
CA ARG A 70 -10.42 4.55 14.50
C ARG A 70 -9.20 3.67 14.28
N ILE A 71 -8.07 4.18 14.77
CA ILE A 71 -6.92 3.34 15.09
C ILE A 71 -7.10 2.94 16.55
N LYS A 72 -7.24 1.65 16.82
CA LYS A 72 -7.19 1.15 18.21
C LYS A 72 -5.80 0.60 18.45
N ILE A 73 -5.12 1.17 19.44
CA ILE A 73 -3.88 0.62 20.00
C ILE A 73 -4.27 0.09 21.38
N GLU A 74 -3.99 -1.18 21.65
CA GLU A 74 -4.32 -1.78 22.94
C GLU A 74 -3.59 -1.04 24.08
N GLY A 75 -4.30 -0.76 25.18
CA GLY A 75 -3.80 0.02 26.32
C GLY A 75 -4.17 1.50 26.33
N GLU A 76 -4.71 2.08 25.25
CA GLU A 76 -5.25 3.44 25.25
C GLU A 76 -6.79 3.48 25.30
N PRO A 77 -7.40 4.38 26.09
CA PRO A 77 -8.83 4.62 25.99
C PRO A 77 -9.14 5.09 24.56
N THR A 78 -10.16 4.49 23.94
CA THR A 78 -10.64 4.90 22.62
C THR A 78 -11.06 6.37 22.70
N LYS A 79 -10.23 7.28 22.18
CA LYS A 79 -10.62 8.69 22.04
C LYS A 79 -11.77 8.76 21.04
N LYS A 80 -12.98 9.06 21.53
CA LYS A 80 -14.12 9.38 20.69
C LYS A 80 -13.78 10.63 19.88
N VAL A 81 -13.57 10.47 18.58
CA VAL A 81 -13.65 11.59 17.64
C VAL A 81 -15.15 11.86 17.41
N GLN A 82 -15.57 13.12 17.58
CA GLN A 82 -16.97 13.56 17.63
C GLN A 82 -17.82 13.03 16.46
N GLY A 83 -19.06 12.61 16.76
CA GLY A 83 -20.14 12.50 15.76
C GLY A 83 -20.82 11.12 15.64
N PHE A 84 -20.11 10.01 15.83
CA PHE A 84 -20.68 8.67 15.56
C PHE A 84 -20.69 7.75 16.79
N ARG A 85 -21.89 7.40 17.26
CA ARG A 85 -22.13 6.33 18.25
C ARG A 85 -21.98 4.96 17.58
N VAL A 86 -20.75 4.49 17.42
CA VAL A 86 -20.50 3.08 17.09
C VAL A 86 -20.36 2.32 18.42
N LYS A 87 -21.16 1.26 18.61
CA LYS A 87 -21.02 0.33 19.74
C LYS A 87 -19.56 -0.14 19.80
N PRO A 88 -18.94 -0.28 20.98
CA PRO A 88 -17.58 -0.81 21.07
C PRO A 88 -17.59 -2.20 20.41
N SER A 89 -16.97 -2.33 19.24
CA SER A 89 -16.70 -3.63 18.65
C SER A 89 -15.84 -4.38 19.65
N SER A 90 -16.28 -5.58 20.05
CA SER A 90 -15.50 -6.47 20.89
C SER A 90 -14.35 -7.00 20.03
N PHE A 91 -13.23 -6.29 20.00
CA PHE A 91 -11.95 -6.81 19.51
C PHE A 91 -11.66 -8.06 20.35
N LYS A 92 -11.87 -9.25 19.77
CA LYS A 92 -11.77 -10.55 20.44
C LYS A 92 -10.67 -11.41 19.80
N ASP A 93 -9.61 -10.79 19.30
CA ASP A 93 -8.42 -11.56 18.96
C ASP A 93 -7.34 -11.29 20.00
N GLU A 94 -7.36 -12.09 21.06
CA GLU A 94 -6.37 -12.08 22.16
C GLU A 94 -4.94 -12.35 21.66
N ARG A 95 -4.78 -12.80 20.40
CA ARG A 95 -3.50 -13.10 19.77
C ARG A 95 -2.76 -11.86 19.28
N PHE A 96 -3.47 -10.74 19.06
CA PHE A 96 -2.89 -9.56 18.42
C PHE A 96 -3.12 -8.31 19.26
N GLN A 97 -2.17 -7.97 20.14
CA GLN A 97 -2.09 -6.63 20.76
C GLN A 97 -1.64 -5.53 19.75
N SER A 98 -2.09 -5.64 18.50
CA SER A 98 -1.44 -5.04 17.32
C SER A 98 -2.16 -3.83 16.77
N LEU A 99 -1.48 -3.09 15.87
CA LEU A 99 -2.12 -2.09 15.04
C LEU A 99 -3.28 -2.72 14.27
N ALA A 100 -4.50 -2.35 14.61
CA ALA A 100 -5.70 -2.73 13.89
C ALA A 100 -6.25 -1.51 13.14
N LEU A 101 -6.34 -1.62 11.81
CA LEU A 101 -7.12 -0.69 10.99
C LEU A 101 -8.53 -1.27 10.86
N GLU A 102 -9.52 -0.52 11.32
CA GLU A 102 -10.93 -0.85 11.10
C GLU A 102 -11.43 -0.16 9.82
N ILE A 103 -11.67 -0.95 8.77
CA ILE A 103 -12.24 -0.50 7.50
C ILE A 103 -13.73 -0.81 7.52
N ASN A 104 -14.59 0.18 7.37
CA ASN A 104 -16.02 -0.09 7.22
C ASN A 104 -16.33 -0.37 5.77
N THR A 105 -16.66 -1.63 5.49
CA THR A 105 -17.05 -2.07 4.16
C THR A 105 -18.55 -1.93 4.02
N THR A 106 -19.00 -1.04 3.14
CA THR A 106 -20.42 -0.82 2.86
C THR A 106 -20.82 -1.58 1.61
N VAL A 107 -21.94 -2.29 1.68
CA VAL A 107 -22.56 -2.98 0.54
C VAL A 107 -23.75 -2.16 0.08
N PHE A 108 -23.78 -1.81 -1.19
CA PHE A 108 -24.88 -1.10 -1.85
C PHE A 108 -25.54 -1.98 -2.90
N ASP A 109 -26.79 -1.68 -3.23
CA ASP A 109 -27.46 -2.23 -4.40
C ASP A 109 -27.18 -1.43 -5.68
N GLU A 110 -27.85 -1.82 -6.77
CA GLU A 110 -27.75 -1.20 -8.09
C GLU A 110 -28.30 0.24 -8.14
N PHE A 111 -29.10 0.65 -7.15
CA PHE A 111 -29.65 2.00 -7.01
C PHE A 111 -28.81 2.88 -6.08
N GLY A 112 -27.75 2.33 -5.48
CA GLY A 112 -26.90 3.01 -4.51
C GLY A 112 -27.52 3.06 -3.11
N GLU A 113 -28.55 2.25 -2.82
CA GLU A 113 -29.08 2.13 -1.47
C GLU A 113 -28.13 1.28 -0.62
N GLU A 114 -27.81 1.79 0.58
CA GLU A 114 -26.99 1.05 1.55
C GLU A 114 -27.75 -0.17 2.07
N LEU A 115 -27.21 -1.36 1.81
CA LEU A 115 -27.77 -2.63 2.26
C LEU A 115 -27.17 -3.08 3.60
N ALA A 116 -25.86 -2.86 3.80
CA ALA A 116 -25.16 -3.26 5.02
C ALA A 116 -23.84 -2.52 5.21
N ILE A 117 -23.46 -2.31 6.47
CA ILE A 117 -22.10 -1.93 6.88
C ILE A 117 -21.45 -3.11 7.61
N LEU A 118 -20.33 -3.58 7.07
CA LEU A 118 -19.55 -4.71 7.53
C LEU A 118 -18.17 -4.21 7.99
N PRO A 119 -17.94 -3.99 9.29
CA PRO A 119 -16.63 -3.59 9.79
C PRO A 119 -15.62 -4.73 9.60
N VAL A 120 -14.45 -4.37 9.10
CA VAL A 120 -13.31 -5.24 8.81
C VAL A 120 -12.13 -4.78 9.63
N GLN A 121 -11.40 -5.72 10.19
CA GLN A 121 -10.16 -5.42 10.90
C GLN A 121 -8.99 -5.96 10.11
N VAL A 122 -8.02 -5.08 9.83
CA VAL A 122 -6.75 -5.41 9.20
C VAL A 122 -5.64 -5.24 10.23
N PHE A 123 -4.78 -6.24 10.36
CA PHE A 123 -3.79 -6.32 11.42
C PHE A 123 -2.36 -6.41 10.87
N GLY A 124 -1.39 -6.14 11.74
CA GLY A 124 0.02 -6.46 11.52
C GLY A 124 0.65 -5.74 10.33
N THR A 125 1.43 -6.47 9.52
CA THR A 125 2.18 -5.91 8.39
C THR A 125 1.28 -5.44 7.25
N THR A 126 0.11 -6.06 7.05
CA THR A 126 -0.88 -5.57 6.07
C THR A 126 -1.39 -4.20 6.46
N ALA A 127 -1.64 -3.95 7.75
CA ALA A 127 -2.04 -2.64 8.24
C ALA A 127 -0.94 -1.58 8.01
N LEU A 128 0.35 -1.97 8.06
CA LEU A 128 1.45 -1.08 7.69
C LEU A 128 1.55 -0.78 6.19
N GLN A 129 1.39 -1.80 5.35
CA GLN A 129 1.45 -1.59 3.90
C GLN A 129 0.33 -0.64 3.46
N ILE A 130 -0.86 -0.81 4.03
CA ILE A 130 -2.02 0.08 3.78
C ILE A 130 -1.75 1.49 4.32
N SER A 131 -1.05 1.62 5.44
CA SER A 131 -0.79 2.92 6.06
C SER A 131 0.29 3.74 5.36
N GLY A 132 1.06 3.14 4.43
CA GLY A 132 2.16 3.82 3.75
C GLY A 132 3.20 4.36 4.73
N ILE A 133 3.37 3.71 5.88
CA ILE A 133 4.34 4.13 6.90
C ILE A 133 5.69 3.47 6.64
N ASP A 134 6.72 4.29 6.62
CA ASP A 134 8.10 3.84 6.58
C ASP A 134 8.43 3.06 7.85
N ALA A 135 8.71 1.77 7.68
CA ALA A 135 8.92 0.85 8.78
C ALA A 135 10.17 -0.01 8.56
N ASP A 136 10.90 -0.22 9.66
CA ASP A 136 12.12 -1.04 9.70
C ASP A 136 11.93 -2.14 10.74
N ILE A 137 11.66 -3.35 10.27
CA ILE A 137 11.30 -4.50 11.11
C ILE A 137 12.34 -5.60 10.87
N PRO A 138 13.16 -5.96 11.87
CA PRO A 138 14.16 -7.01 11.71
C PRO A 138 13.54 -8.34 11.29
N ALA A 139 14.17 -9.03 10.34
CA ALA A 139 13.67 -10.30 9.81
C ALA A 139 13.50 -11.36 10.91
N ASN A 140 14.40 -11.39 11.90
CA ASN A 140 14.43 -12.33 13.01
C ASN A 140 13.70 -11.85 14.28
N ALA A 141 13.01 -10.71 14.25
CA ALA A 141 12.26 -10.25 15.41
C ALA A 141 11.09 -11.20 15.72
N SER A 142 10.87 -11.50 17.00
CA SER A 142 9.68 -12.21 17.47
C SER A 142 8.42 -11.43 17.11
N GLU A 143 7.28 -12.11 17.00
CA GLU A 143 6.00 -11.48 16.66
C GLU A 143 5.64 -10.31 17.58
N GLU A 144 5.81 -10.50 18.89
CA GLU A 144 5.61 -9.44 19.90
C GLU A 144 6.52 -8.22 19.64
N LYS A 145 7.81 -8.46 19.37
CA LYS A 145 8.77 -7.38 19.09
C LYS A 145 8.45 -6.67 17.78
N ARG A 146 8.11 -7.42 16.73
CA ARG A 146 7.65 -6.86 15.45
C ARG A 146 6.46 -5.94 15.69
N GLN A 147 5.45 -6.42 16.40
CA GLN A 147 4.24 -5.67 16.67
C GLN A 147 4.47 -4.39 17.48
N SER A 148 5.30 -4.45 18.51
CA SER A 148 5.70 -3.28 19.29
C SER A 148 6.45 -2.26 18.43
N GLN A 149 7.33 -2.72 17.53
CA GLN A 149 8.02 -1.86 16.57
C GLN A 149 7.07 -1.24 15.56
N ILE A 150 6.12 -2.01 15.02
CA ILE A 150 5.06 -1.53 14.13
C ILE A 150 4.29 -0.39 14.79
N LEU A 151 3.83 -0.59 16.03
CA LEU A 151 3.09 0.43 16.77
C LEU A 151 3.92 1.67 17.06
N THR A 152 5.20 1.48 17.40
CA THR A 152 6.13 2.58 17.69
C THR A 152 6.40 3.41 16.43
N GLN A 153 6.68 2.76 15.30
CA GLN A 153 6.94 3.44 14.02
C GLN A 153 5.66 4.07 13.46
N PHE A 154 4.50 3.46 13.68
CA PHE A 154 3.21 4.06 13.36
C PHE A 154 2.99 5.38 14.12
N ARG A 155 3.26 5.39 15.42
CA ARG A 155 3.12 6.59 16.28
C ARG A 155 4.17 7.65 16.00
N THR A 156 5.39 7.21 15.69
CA THR A 156 6.56 8.07 15.49
C THR A 156 7.32 7.60 14.25
N PRO A 157 6.91 8.03 13.04
CA PRO A 157 7.61 7.71 11.81
C PRO A 157 9.06 8.20 11.86
N ARG A 158 9.99 7.36 11.39
CA ARG A 158 11.45 7.58 11.54
C ARG A 158 12.18 7.73 10.21
N THR A 159 11.48 8.15 9.16
CA THR A 159 12.10 8.37 7.86
C THR A 159 13.31 9.28 7.98
N THR A 160 14.38 8.84 7.34
CA THR A 160 15.69 9.50 7.30
C THR A 160 16.09 9.67 5.86
N LEU A 161 16.74 10.80 5.58
CA LEU A 161 17.27 11.14 4.28
C LEU A 161 18.79 11.11 4.38
N GLU A 162 19.44 10.60 3.34
CA GLU A 162 20.89 10.51 3.23
C GLU A 162 21.33 11.04 1.87
N ALA A 163 22.47 11.72 1.85
CA ALA A 163 23.10 12.13 0.61
C ALA A 163 23.94 10.97 0.02
N PRO A 164 23.89 10.73 -1.30
CA PRO A 164 24.83 9.85 -1.97
C PRO A 164 26.27 10.32 -1.75
N SER A 165 27.21 9.38 -1.69
CA SER A 165 28.63 9.69 -1.49
C SER A 165 29.13 10.74 -2.51
N GLY A 166 29.63 11.87 -2.01
CA GLY A 166 30.16 12.96 -2.83
C GLY A 166 29.09 13.91 -3.39
N MET A 167 27.86 13.87 -2.89
CA MET A 167 26.79 14.81 -3.22
C MET A 167 26.29 15.51 -1.95
N ASP A 168 25.81 16.74 -2.09
CA ASP A 168 25.22 17.51 -0.98
C ASP A 168 23.70 17.27 -0.86
N ALA A 169 23.05 16.82 -1.94
CA ALA A 169 21.60 16.63 -1.98
C ALA A 169 21.20 15.30 -1.32
N GLU A 170 20.32 15.36 -0.32
CA GLU A 170 19.74 14.18 0.31
C GLU A 170 18.70 13.55 -0.64
N SER A 171 18.99 12.37 -1.19
CA SER A 171 18.12 11.69 -2.16
C SER A 171 17.80 10.24 -1.80
N ILE A 172 18.56 9.65 -0.87
CA ILE A 172 18.34 8.28 -0.41
C ILE A 172 17.40 8.33 0.78
N ILE A 173 16.24 7.69 0.63
CA ILE A 173 15.18 7.60 1.63
C ILE A 173 15.31 6.25 2.34
N ARG A 174 15.34 6.28 3.67
CA ARG A 174 15.35 5.08 4.52
C ARG A 174 14.29 5.17 5.61
N PRO A 175 13.74 4.02 6.07
CA PRO A 175 12.81 4.00 7.19
C PRO A 175 13.47 4.28 8.54
N SER A 176 14.81 4.15 8.62
CA SER A 176 15.62 4.51 9.79
C SER A 176 17.09 4.69 9.37
N GLN A 177 17.89 5.37 10.21
CA GLN A 177 19.35 5.50 10.01
C GLN A 177 20.09 4.16 10.08
N GLN A 178 19.48 3.15 10.71
CA GLN A 178 20.07 1.82 10.87
C GLN A 178 19.59 0.85 9.78
N SER A 179 18.69 1.28 8.90
CA SER A 179 18.10 0.40 7.91
C SER A 179 19.09 0.14 6.78
N ASP A 180 19.36 -1.13 6.51
CA ASP A 180 20.14 -1.55 5.36
C ASP A 180 19.43 -1.28 4.02
N PHE A 181 18.12 -1.01 4.07
CA PHE A 181 17.27 -0.84 2.90
C PHE A 181 16.95 0.62 2.64
N GLY A 182 16.93 1.00 1.37
CA GLY A 182 16.64 2.36 0.97
C GLY A 182 16.11 2.46 -0.46
N LEU A 183 15.55 3.63 -0.76
CA LEU A 183 15.00 3.97 -2.06
C LEU A 183 15.51 5.35 -2.47
N GLU A 184 15.82 5.52 -3.75
CA GLU A 184 16.21 6.78 -4.34
C GLU A 184 15.47 6.98 -5.67
N VAL A 185 15.00 8.20 -5.92
CA VAL A 185 14.40 8.56 -7.22
C VAL A 185 15.42 9.33 -8.04
N LEU A 186 15.60 8.90 -9.28
CA LEU A 186 16.54 9.50 -10.23
C LEU A 186 15.74 10.03 -11.41
N LEU A 187 15.92 11.30 -11.75
CA LEU A 187 15.41 11.83 -13.02
C LEU A 187 16.19 11.24 -14.17
N LYS A 188 15.49 10.97 -15.25
CA LYS A 188 16.07 10.52 -16.50
C LYS A 188 16.05 11.67 -17.52
N SER A 189 17.22 11.96 -18.06
CA SER A 189 17.39 12.91 -19.17
C SER A 189 18.26 12.27 -20.23
N GLY A 190 17.64 11.75 -21.29
CA GLY A 190 18.33 10.91 -22.28
C GLY A 190 18.93 9.66 -21.62
N ASN A 191 20.26 9.55 -21.67
CA ASN A 191 21.02 8.46 -21.05
C ASN A 191 21.57 8.80 -19.65
N SER A 192 21.31 10.03 -19.16
CA SER A 192 21.79 10.48 -17.86
C SER A 192 20.75 10.26 -16.77
N LEU A 193 21.22 9.85 -15.60
CA LEU A 193 20.43 9.70 -14.37
C LEU A 193 20.97 10.65 -13.30
N SER A 194 20.11 11.49 -12.74
CA SER A 194 20.47 12.44 -11.68
C SER A 194 19.55 12.27 -10.48
N PRO A 195 20.09 12.13 -9.25
CA PRO A 195 19.28 12.10 -8.04
C PRO A 195 18.35 13.30 -7.93
N ARG A 196 17.09 13.02 -7.57
CA ARG A 196 16.15 14.05 -7.15
C ARG A 196 16.21 14.16 -5.64
N GLU A 197 16.42 15.39 -5.16
CA GLU A 197 16.40 15.70 -3.74
C GLU A 197 15.05 15.32 -3.11
N ALA A 198 15.11 14.65 -1.97
CA ALA A 198 13.98 14.35 -1.12
C ALA A 198 13.96 15.32 0.06
N ARG A 199 12.76 15.57 0.59
CA ARG A 199 12.57 16.37 1.81
C ARG A 199 11.58 15.70 2.75
N LEU A 200 11.72 15.94 4.05
CA LEU A 200 10.72 15.50 5.02
C LEU A 200 9.54 16.47 5.01
N ALA A 201 8.36 15.96 4.67
CA ALA A 201 7.10 16.69 4.71
C ALA A 201 6.35 16.43 6.03
N GLU A 202 5.06 16.78 6.06
CA GLU A 202 4.18 16.53 7.20
C GLU A 202 4.33 15.10 7.73
N ARG A 203 4.50 14.96 9.04
CA ARG A 203 4.64 13.68 9.75
C ARG A 203 5.92 12.91 9.40
N ARG A 204 6.96 13.62 8.98
CA ARG A 204 8.28 13.06 8.62
C ARG A 204 8.21 12.02 7.51
N ARG A 205 7.25 12.13 6.58
CA ARG A 205 7.28 11.31 5.36
C ARG A 205 8.23 11.92 4.35
N ALA A 206 8.96 11.09 3.62
CA ALA A 206 9.73 11.55 2.48
C ALA A 206 8.79 12.08 1.39
N PHE A 207 9.16 13.21 0.81
CA PHE A 207 8.49 13.82 -0.31
C PHE A 207 9.52 14.19 -1.36
N ILE A 208 9.21 13.87 -2.61
CA ILE A 208 10.04 14.16 -3.77
C ILE A 208 9.19 15.00 -4.70
N ASP A 209 9.70 16.17 -5.07
CA ASP A 209 9.02 17.05 -6.02
C ASP A 209 9.34 16.60 -7.45
N LEU A 210 8.31 16.18 -8.19
CA LEU A 210 8.40 15.76 -9.58
C LEU A 210 7.40 16.56 -10.40
N HIS A 211 7.84 17.04 -11.56
CA HIS A 211 7.03 17.90 -12.41
C HIS A 211 6.46 17.14 -13.61
N ARG A 212 5.33 17.63 -14.13
CA ARG A 212 4.72 17.10 -15.35
C ARG A 212 5.73 17.08 -16.49
N GLY A 213 5.78 15.96 -17.20
CA GLY A 213 6.69 15.72 -18.32
C GLY A 213 8.02 15.09 -17.91
N GLU A 214 8.36 15.07 -16.63
CA GLU A 214 9.57 14.42 -16.14
C GLU A 214 9.44 12.89 -16.21
N GLU A 215 10.53 12.26 -16.63
CA GLU A 215 10.72 10.82 -16.60
C GLU A 215 11.67 10.48 -15.46
N TYR A 216 11.40 9.40 -14.74
CA TYR A 216 12.21 8.99 -13.60
C TYR A 216 12.36 7.48 -13.53
N VAL A 217 13.37 7.05 -12.77
CA VAL A 217 13.61 5.66 -12.41
C VAL A 217 13.75 5.55 -10.90
N VAL A 218 13.53 4.35 -10.37
CA VAL A 218 13.69 4.08 -8.94
C VAL A 218 14.93 3.24 -8.73
N ARG A 219 15.86 3.71 -7.90
CA ARG A 219 17.00 2.92 -7.43
C ARG A 219 16.69 2.37 -6.04
N LEU A 220 16.83 1.05 -5.90
CA LEU A 220 16.62 0.32 -4.66
C LEU A 220 17.99 -0.06 -4.09
N HIS A 221 18.16 0.13 -2.79
CA HIS A 221 19.40 -0.13 -2.07
C HIS A 221 19.26 -1.34 -1.14
N ASN A 222 20.16 -2.31 -1.29
CA ASN A 222 20.35 -3.41 -0.35
C ASN A 222 21.77 -3.35 0.21
N ASN A 223 21.94 -2.76 1.39
CA ASN A 223 23.21 -2.74 2.11
C ASN A 223 23.38 -3.95 3.05
N ALA A 224 22.41 -4.86 3.08
CA ALA A 224 22.51 -6.05 3.90
C ALA A 224 23.48 -7.06 3.28
N ASN A 225 23.94 -8.01 4.10
CA ASN A 225 24.81 -9.10 3.68
C ASN A 225 24.05 -10.32 3.11
N PHE A 226 22.75 -10.19 2.84
CA PHE A 226 21.89 -11.22 2.24
C PHE A 226 21.08 -10.66 1.06
N GLU A 227 20.57 -11.55 0.21
CA GLU A 227 19.71 -11.21 -0.93
C GLU A 227 18.31 -10.82 -0.44
N VAL A 228 17.68 -9.86 -1.11
CA VAL A 228 16.31 -9.43 -0.81
C VAL A 228 15.42 -9.41 -2.04
N ALA A 229 14.16 -9.76 -1.84
CA ALA A 229 13.08 -9.56 -2.79
C ALA A 229 12.30 -8.29 -2.43
N VAL A 230 12.17 -7.39 -3.39
CA VAL A 230 11.52 -6.08 -3.22
C VAL A 230 10.25 -6.02 -4.05
N GLU A 231 9.12 -5.83 -3.36
CA GLU A 231 7.88 -5.42 -4.00
C GLU A 231 7.90 -3.90 -4.15
N LEU A 232 8.05 -3.41 -5.39
CA LEU A 232 7.97 -1.99 -5.73
C LEU A 232 6.61 -1.70 -6.35
N THR A 233 5.92 -0.69 -5.81
CA THR A 233 4.68 -0.16 -6.36
C THR A 233 4.80 1.33 -6.62
N ILE A 234 4.19 1.78 -7.71
CA ILE A 234 3.96 3.19 -8.03
C ILE A 234 2.46 3.39 -8.00
N ASP A 235 1.99 4.33 -7.19
CA ASP A 235 0.57 4.58 -6.95
C ASP A 235 -0.17 3.29 -6.59
N GLY A 236 0.41 2.46 -5.72
CA GLY A 236 -0.18 1.17 -5.33
C GLY A 236 -0.23 0.11 -6.42
N VAL A 237 0.33 0.33 -7.61
CA VAL A 237 0.42 -0.67 -8.69
C VAL A 237 1.82 -1.26 -8.76
N ASN A 238 1.92 -2.59 -8.71
CA ASN A 238 3.19 -3.31 -8.84
C ASN A 238 3.85 -3.07 -10.20
N VAL A 239 5.18 -2.88 -10.21
CA VAL A 239 5.93 -2.56 -11.44
C VAL A 239 5.91 -3.66 -12.52
N PHE A 240 5.57 -4.90 -12.16
CA PHE A 240 5.39 -6.02 -13.10
C PHE A 240 3.94 -6.19 -13.58
N GLN A 241 3.02 -5.29 -13.23
CA GLN A 241 1.61 -5.43 -13.61
C GLN A 241 1.39 -5.48 -15.14
N LEU A 242 2.26 -4.80 -15.90
CA LEU A 242 2.22 -4.75 -17.36
C LEU A 242 3.04 -5.85 -18.05
N ALA A 243 3.55 -6.83 -17.30
CA ALA A 243 4.33 -7.93 -17.84
C ALA A 243 3.52 -8.71 -18.88
N GLU A 244 4.14 -9.00 -20.02
CA GLU A 244 3.53 -9.80 -21.10
C GLU A 244 3.32 -11.24 -20.67
N ASN A 245 4.25 -11.78 -19.87
CA ASN A 245 4.09 -13.06 -19.21
C ASN A 245 3.23 -12.89 -17.95
N ALA A 246 2.02 -13.44 -17.95
CA ALA A 246 1.09 -13.40 -16.83
C ALA A 246 1.69 -13.97 -15.53
N ALA A 247 2.60 -14.95 -15.60
CA ALA A 247 3.24 -15.54 -14.43
C ALA A 247 4.20 -14.56 -13.71
N LEU A 248 4.60 -13.48 -14.38
CA LEU A 248 5.46 -12.45 -13.79
C LEU A 248 4.66 -11.31 -13.14
N LYS A 249 3.35 -11.22 -13.34
CA LYS A 249 2.54 -10.17 -12.70
C LYS A 249 2.57 -10.34 -11.18
N GLY A 250 2.85 -9.25 -10.46
CA GLY A 250 3.04 -9.29 -9.01
C GLY A 250 4.41 -9.83 -8.56
N SER A 251 5.37 -10.01 -9.49
CA SER A 251 6.74 -10.37 -9.15
C SER A 251 7.44 -9.29 -8.31
N LYS A 252 8.61 -9.67 -7.80
CA LYS A 252 9.48 -8.83 -6.99
C LYS A 252 10.82 -8.63 -7.68
N VAL A 253 11.46 -7.49 -7.42
CA VAL A 253 12.83 -7.21 -7.84
C VAL A 253 13.78 -7.91 -6.89
N ILE A 254 14.72 -8.71 -7.40
CA ILE A 254 15.73 -9.36 -6.58
C ILE A 254 17.00 -8.50 -6.55
N ILE A 255 17.53 -8.25 -5.34
CA ILE A 255 18.73 -7.44 -5.15
C ILE A 255 19.73 -8.24 -4.31
N ALA A 256 20.88 -8.52 -4.92
CA ALA A 256 21.98 -9.21 -4.27
C ALA A 256 22.53 -8.42 -3.04
N PRO A 257 23.26 -9.09 -2.13
CA PRO A 257 23.89 -8.43 -0.97
C PRO A 257 24.78 -7.26 -1.36
N ASN A 258 24.73 -6.14 -0.62
CA ASN A 258 25.56 -4.95 -0.85
C ASN A 258 25.49 -4.43 -2.30
N ARG A 259 24.29 -4.44 -2.88
CA ARG A 259 24.04 -4.00 -4.26
C ARG A 259 22.83 -3.08 -4.33
N THR A 260 22.74 -2.39 -5.46
CA THR A 260 21.56 -1.62 -5.85
C THR A 260 20.92 -2.23 -7.07
N ALA A 261 19.62 -1.99 -7.26
CA ALA A 261 18.90 -2.30 -8.49
C ALA A 261 18.22 -1.04 -9.01
N VAL A 262 18.35 -0.76 -10.30
CA VAL A 262 17.64 0.34 -10.96
C VAL A 262 16.44 -0.24 -11.68
N VAL A 263 15.25 0.24 -11.32
CA VAL A 263 13.98 -0.11 -11.96
C VAL A 263 13.63 1.00 -12.96
N PRO A 264 13.80 0.78 -14.27
CA PRO A 264 13.70 1.83 -15.29
C PRO A 264 12.26 2.26 -15.61
N GLY A 265 11.26 1.50 -15.15
CA GLY A 265 9.87 1.70 -15.50
C GLY A 265 9.00 0.48 -15.18
N TRP A 266 7.79 0.47 -15.74
CA TRP A 266 6.89 -0.68 -15.76
C TRP A 266 7.48 -1.78 -16.63
N PHE A 267 7.72 -2.95 -16.02
CA PHE A 267 8.28 -4.09 -16.72
C PHE A 267 7.28 -4.64 -17.75
N ARG A 268 7.76 -4.86 -18.98
CA ARG A 268 7.00 -5.51 -20.06
C ARG A 268 7.57 -6.90 -20.34
N ASN A 269 8.88 -6.93 -20.64
CA ASN A 269 9.67 -8.13 -20.90
C ASN A 269 11.16 -7.84 -20.63
N LEU A 270 12.05 -8.79 -20.91
CA LEU A 270 13.49 -8.64 -20.62
C LEU A 270 14.21 -7.57 -21.45
N SER A 271 13.62 -7.14 -22.58
CA SER A 271 14.17 -6.13 -23.48
C SER A 271 13.47 -4.78 -23.40
N GLU A 272 12.32 -4.69 -22.72
CA GLU A 272 11.42 -3.55 -22.80
C GLU A 272 10.84 -3.18 -21.43
N SER A 273 10.77 -1.87 -21.19
CA SER A 273 10.07 -1.28 -20.05
C SER A 273 9.42 0.03 -20.46
N ASN A 274 8.21 0.29 -19.95
CA ASN A 274 7.55 1.58 -20.13
C ASN A 274 8.01 2.50 -19.01
N GLN A 275 8.60 3.64 -19.36
CA GLN A 275 9.21 4.55 -18.39
C GLN A 275 8.18 5.09 -17.39
N PHE A 276 8.61 5.35 -16.16
CA PHE A 276 7.79 6.13 -15.24
C PHE A 276 7.81 7.59 -15.68
N LYS A 277 6.63 8.17 -15.90
CA LYS A 277 6.48 9.53 -16.39
C LYS A 277 5.37 10.24 -15.63
N ILE A 278 5.64 11.47 -15.21
CA ILE A 278 4.62 12.32 -14.59
C ILE A 278 3.73 12.90 -15.68
N GLY A 279 2.52 12.37 -15.81
CA GLY A 279 1.55 12.71 -16.85
C GLY A 279 0.19 13.14 -16.30
N ALA A 280 -0.81 13.16 -17.19
CA ALA A 280 -2.19 13.28 -16.76
C ALA A 280 -2.64 11.96 -16.11
N TYR A 281 -3.46 12.02 -15.06
CA TYR A 281 -3.97 10.82 -14.40
C TYR A 281 -4.76 9.91 -15.35
N GLN A 282 -5.42 10.46 -16.37
CA GLN A 282 -6.14 9.67 -17.39
C GLN A 282 -5.22 8.74 -18.20
N GLU A 283 -3.92 9.04 -18.22
CA GLU A 283 -2.89 8.30 -18.96
C GLU A 283 -2.07 7.40 -18.03
N SER A 284 -2.40 7.33 -16.73
CA SER A 284 -1.63 6.57 -15.75
C SER A 284 -2.01 5.10 -15.74
N VAL A 285 -1.02 4.24 -15.46
CA VAL A 285 -1.26 2.80 -15.22
C VAL A 285 -2.19 2.59 -14.03
N ALA A 286 -2.13 3.47 -13.02
CA ALA A 286 -3.05 3.43 -11.88
C ALA A 286 -4.52 3.55 -12.33
N LYS A 287 -4.83 4.44 -13.28
CA LYS A 287 -6.18 4.57 -13.82
C LYS A 287 -6.65 3.31 -14.53
N GLU A 288 -5.78 2.65 -15.30
CA GLU A 288 -6.09 1.37 -15.95
C GLU A 288 -6.40 0.27 -14.93
N GLN A 289 -5.80 0.36 -13.73
CA GLN A 289 -6.08 -0.53 -12.60
C GLN A 289 -7.21 -0.01 -11.68
N MET A 290 -7.99 0.96 -12.13
CA MET A 290 -9.13 1.56 -11.41
C MET A 290 -8.76 2.20 -10.06
N ALA A 291 -7.51 2.62 -9.90
CA ALA A 291 -7.07 3.39 -8.74
C ALA A 291 -7.84 4.70 -8.62
N PRO A 292 -8.39 5.08 -7.47
CA PRO A 292 -8.93 6.42 -7.25
C PRO A 292 -7.86 7.51 -7.44
N LEU A 293 -8.26 8.72 -7.89
CA LEU A 293 -7.32 9.85 -8.02
C LEU A 293 -6.75 10.29 -6.65
N ALA A 294 -7.47 10.07 -5.56
CA ALA A 294 -6.95 10.36 -4.22
C ALA A 294 -5.77 9.46 -3.81
N ASP A 295 -5.59 8.34 -4.51
CA ASP A 295 -4.60 7.30 -4.22
C ASP A 295 -3.40 7.35 -5.19
N VAL A 296 -3.14 8.48 -5.86
CA VAL A 296 -1.93 8.63 -6.71
C VAL A 296 -0.92 9.61 -6.10
N GLY A 297 0.35 9.43 -6.45
CA GLY A 297 1.49 10.16 -5.91
C GLY A 297 2.32 9.41 -4.87
N THR A 298 2.31 8.07 -4.84
CA THR A 298 3.13 7.30 -3.89
C THR A 298 4.08 6.33 -4.56
N ILE A 299 5.23 6.12 -3.93
CA ILE A 299 6.21 5.10 -4.31
C ILE A 299 6.46 4.27 -3.06
N THR A 300 6.18 2.98 -3.12
CA THR A 300 6.35 2.07 -1.98
C THR A 300 7.29 0.95 -2.35
N ALA A 301 8.32 0.71 -1.52
CA ALA A 301 9.19 -0.44 -1.64
C ALA A 301 9.13 -1.29 -0.36
N THR A 302 8.66 -2.53 -0.49
CA THR A 302 8.65 -3.51 0.62
C THR A 302 9.76 -4.53 0.41
N PHE A 303 10.76 -4.52 1.29
CA PHE A 303 11.89 -5.45 1.27
C PHE A 303 11.58 -6.71 2.10
N ARG A 304 11.88 -7.89 1.56
CA ARG A 304 11.71 -9.18 2.23
C ARG A 304 12.93 -10.07 2.00
N ALA A 305 13.33 -10.80 3.03
CA ALA A 305 14.36 -11.82 3.02
C ALA A 305 13.74 -13.18 3.35
#